data_AF-A0A2T6JLJ1-F1
#
_entry.id   AF-A0A2T6JLJ1-F1
#
_cell.length_a   1.000
_cell.length_b   1.000
_cell.length_c   1.000
_cell.angle_alpha   90.00
_cell.angle_beta   90.00
_cell.angle_gamma   90.00
#
_symmetry.space_group_name_H-M   'P 1'
#
loop_
_entity.id
_entity.type
_entity.pdbx_description
1 polymer ?
#
loop_
_entity_poly.entity_id
_entity_poly.type
_entity_poly.pdbx_seq_one_letter_code
_entity_poly.pdbx_strand_id
1 'polypeptide(L)'
;MISNAAKFDEYCAVNIEWIGDSFMRAVRDFPDLPHDKKAEAVTSDFTSAYRFLCELEFTQPAEPSFEIRRIGNFVDENLEMFKGNDRHQITFARYAMPVQIAKKLLNDPAIAEFRKFSQTVEAATKLKEDWDSELDQRRAHVDSLSEGLKGLTSSYNFVGLVDGFRQLATAKVTERRIAFWSLMALALVMVVPPAAQIGYVLAHMEIIESKKGLLLYTLPTILTIEVLLVYFFRVVLGQFRSVKAQVLQLDLRIVLCQFIQSYAEYSAKIKKDDPSTLAKFEAVVFSSLVPESEGIPSTFDGAEQLANLIKSIRGT
;
A
#
# COMPACT_ATOMS: atom_id res chain seq x y z
N MET A 1 31.30 -48.68 33.42
CA MET A 1 29.90 -48.26 33.16
C MET A 1 28.92 -48.87 34.17
N ILE A 2 29.12 -50.12 34.62
CA ILE A 2 28.44 -50.71 35.80
C ILE A 2 28.78 -49.96 37.12
N SER A 3 29.76 -49.07 37.10
CA SER A 3 30.27 -48.32 38.25
C SER A 3 29.40 -47.14 38.70
N ASN A 4 28.33 -46.77 37.96
CA ASN A 4 27.38 -45.73 38.37
C ASN A 4 25.98 -46.32 38.53
N ALA A 5 25.61 -46.62 39.77
CA ALA A 5 24.33 -47.25 40.13
C ALA A 5 23.12 -46.44 39.62
N ALA A 6 23.16 -45.11 39.72
CA ALA A 6 22.04 -44.26 39.31
C ALA A 6 21.74 -44.36 37.81
N LYS A 7 22.78 -44.50 36.98
CA LYS A 7 22.61 -44.69 35.52
C LYS A 7 22.13 -46.09 35.16
N PHE A 8 22.55 -47.09 35.94
CA PHE A 8 22.05 -48.45 35.76
C PHE A 8 20.54 -48.49 36.07
N ASP A 9 20.11 -47.85 37.14
CA ASP A 9 18.70 -47.77 37.51
C ASP A 9 17.86 -47.02 36.47
N GLU A 10 18.41 -45.95 35.88
CA GLU A 10 17.78 -45.20 34.79
C GLU A 10 17.58 -46.06 33.53
N TYR A 11 18.61 -46.81 33.13
CA TYR A 11 18.56 -47.62 31.91
C TYR A 11 17.82 -48.95 32.08
N CYS A 12 17.70 -49.45 33.31
CA CYS A 12 17.07 -50.73 33.61
C CYS A 12 15.71 -50.61 34.34
N ALA A 13 15.06 -49.44 34.24
CA ALA A 13 13.85 -49.12 35.00
C ALA A 13 12.71 -50.14 34.79
N VAL A 14 12.61 -50.78 33.62
CA VAL A 14 11.51 -51.70 33.29
C VAL A 14 11.69 -53.05 33.98
N ASN A 15 12.86 -53.67 33.95
CA ASN A 15 13.10 -54.90 34.71
C ASN A 15 13.19 -54.64 36.22
N ILE A 16 13.59 -53.44 36.67
CA ILE A 16 13.50 -53.08 38.09
C ILE A 16 12.04 -53.17 38.55
N GLU A 17 11.11 -52.62 37.77
CA GLU A 17 9.67 -52.73 38.03
C GLU A 17 9.15 -54.18 37.92
N TRP A 18 9.62 -54.96 36.93
CA TRP A 18 9.08 -56.30 36.67
C TRP A 18 9.60 -57.41 37.57
N ILE A 19 10.91 -57.41 37.86
CA ILE A 19 11.57 -58.52 38.57
C ILE A 19 12.52 -58.05 39.69
N GLY A 20 12.71 -56.75 39.90
CA GLY A 20 13.66 -56.21 40.88
C GLY A 20 13.47 -56.75 42.29
N ASP A 21 12.24 -56.68 42.82
CA ASP A 21 11.92 -57.16 44.17
C ASP A 21 12.11 -58.68 44.32
N SER A 22 11.84 -59.44 43.26
CA SER A 22 11.99 -60.90 43.28
C SER A 22 13.46 -61.31 43.19
N PHE A 23 14.22 -60.63 42.34
CA PHE A 23 15.66 -60.85 42.17
C PHE A 23 16.43 -60.50 43.43
N MET A 24 16.15 -59.34 44.04
CA MET A 24 16.80 -58.94 45.29
C MET A 24 16.51 -59.89 46.46
N ARG A 25 15.30 -60.47 46.51
CA ARG A 25 14.97 -61.53 47.48
C ARG A 25 15.74 -62.82 47.21
N ALA A 26 15.77 -63.29 45.96
CA ALA A 26 16.49 -64.50 45.58
C ALA A 26 17.99 -64.41 45.92
N VAL A 27 18.62 -63.27 45.61
CA VAL A 27 20.04 -63.03 45.92
C VAL A 27 20.29 -62.95 47.43
N ARG A 28 19.36 -62.36 48.21
CA ARG A 28 19.48 -62.27 49.67
C ARG A 28 19.35 -63.63 50.35
N ASP A 29 18.43 -64.47 49.87
CA ASP A 29 18.12 -65.77 50.47
C ASP A 29 19.11 -66.88 50.01
N PHE A 30 19.95 -66.59 48.99
CA PHE A 30 20.92 -67.53 48.42
C PHE A 30 21.88 -68.19 49.43
N PRO A 31 22.47 -67.47 50.41
CA PRO A 31 23.41 -68.07 51.37
C PRO A 31 22.77 -69.17 52.24
N ASP A 32 21.48 -69.00 52.56
CA ASP A 32 20.70 -69.85 53.47
C ASP A 32 20.07 -71.07 52.77
N LEU A 33 20.25 -71.21 51.45
CA LEU A 33 19.70 -72.32 50.69
C LEU A 33 20.41 -73.66 50.99
N PRO A 34 19.66 -74.78 51.01
CA PRO A 34 20.22 -76.13 51.00
C PRO A 34 21.16 -76.38 49.82
N HIS A 35 22.22 -77.17 50.06
CA HIS A 35 23.33 -77.38 49.10
C HIS A 35 22.88 -77.98 47.75
N ASP A 36 21.81 -78.77 47.76
CA ASP A 36 21.15 -79.39 46.61
C ASP A 36 20.41 -78.39 45.72
N LYS A 37 19.97 -77.25 46.27
CA LYS A 37 19.24 -76.20 45.54
C LYS A 37 20.10 -75.05 45.06
N LYS A 38 21.35 -74.94 45.55
CA LYS A 38 22.25 -73.84 45.18
C LYS A 38 22.56 -73.80 43.68
N ALA A 39 22.72 -74.95 43.02
CA ALA A 39 23.03 -74.98 41.59
C ALA A 39 21.87 -74.45 40.71
N GLU A 40 20.64 -74.78 41.07
CA GLU A 40 19.43 -74.28 40.39
C GLU A 40 19.22 -72.79 40.67
N ALA A 41 19.44 -72.36 41.92
CA ALA A 41 19.37 -70.96 42.31
C ALA A 41 20.38 -70.08 41.55
N VAL A 42 21.65 -70.52 41.40
CA VAL A 42 22.65 -69.79 40.59
C VAL A 42 22.18 -69.60 39.14
N THR A 43 21.55 -70.62 38.56
CA THR A 43 21.06 -70.58 37.17
C THR A 43 19.91 -69.58 37.03
N SER A 44 19.00 -69.55 38.00
CA SER A 44 17.86 -68.63 38.01
C SER A 44 18.28 -67.18 38.30
N ASP A 45 19.24 -66.99 39.21
CA ASP A 45 19.82 -65.67 39.51
C ASP A 45 20.59 -65.13 38.31
N PHE A 46 21.38 -65.97 37.63
CA PHE A 46 22.05 -65.59 36.39
C PHE A 46 21.05 -65.20 35.30
N THR A 47 19.97 -65.97 35.14
CA THR A 47 18.92 -65.69 34.16
C THR A 47 18.23 -64.36 34.43
N SER A 48 17.96 -64.06 35.70
CA SER A 48 17.40 -62.79 36.13
C SER A 48 18.39 -61.63 35.90
N ALA A 49 19.68 -61.82 36.18
CA ALA A 49 20.72 -60.83 35.90
C ALA A 49 20.88 -60.57 34.39
N TYR A 50 20.77 -61.61 33.55
CA TYR A 50 20.84 -61.51 32.10
C TYR A 50 19.73 -60.64 31.52
N ARG A 51 18.53 -60.68 32.12
CA ARG A 51 17.41 -59.80 31.74
C ARG A 51 17.77 -58.32 31.88
N PHE A 52 18.38 -57.92 33.01
CA PHE A 52 18.85 -56.55 33.20
C PHE A 52 19.93 -56.16 32.20
N LEU A 53 20.82 -57.09 31.86
CA LEU A 53 21.88 -56.86 30.87
C LEU A 53 21.32 -56.65 29.46
N CYS A 54 20.29 -57.39 29.05
CA CYS A 54 19.61 -57.19 27.77
C CYS A 54 18.87 -55.85 27.70
N GLU A 55 18.22 -55.42 28.78
CA GLU A 55 17.58 -54.11 28.84
C GLU A 55 18.62 -52.99 28.78
N LEU A 56 19.70 -53.10 29.55
CA LEU A 56 20.82 -52.15 29.50
C LEU A 56 21.40 -52.04 28.09
N GLU A 57 21.55 -53.17 27.39
CA GLU A 57 22.02 -53.21 26.00
C GLU A 57 21.07 -52.48 25.05
N PHE A 58 19.76 -52.58 25.29
CA PHE A 58 18.73 -51.99 24.43
C PHE A 58 18.53 -50.48 24.66
N THR A 59 18.56 -50.03 25.91
CA THR A 59 18.23 -48.64 26.28
C THR A 59 19.42 -47.71 26.21
N GLN A 60 20.65 -48.23 26.32
CA GLN A 60 21.84 -47.40 26.21
C GLN A 60 22.05 -46.91 24.77
N PRO A 61 22.36 -45.62 24.56
CA PRO A 61 22.65 -45.09 23.22
C PRO A 61 24.05 -45.43 22.70
N ALA A 62 24.94 -45.94 23.58
CA ALA A 62 26.31 -46.30 23.24
C ALA A 62 26.42 -47.77 22.82
N GLU A 63 27.46 -48.12 22.05
CA GLU A 63 27.68 -49.53 21.70
C GLU A 63 27.88 -50.42 22.93
N PRO A 64 27.36 -51.66 22.91
CA PRO A 64 27.52 -52.58 24.02
C PRO A 64 28.99 -52.86 24.27
N SER A 65 29.39 -52.71 25.53
CA SER A 65 30.74 -53.01 25.99
C SER A 65 31.15 -54.44 25.64
N PHE A 66 32.46 -54.67 25.46
CA PHE A 66 33.00 -55.98 25.13
C PHE A 66 32.53 -57.10 26.08
N GLU A 67 32.42 -56.80 27.38
CA GLU A 67 31.95 -57.77 28.38
C GLU A 67 30.48 -58.16 28.20
N ILE A 68 29.62 -57.20 27.84
CA ILE A 68 28.19 -57.46 27.56
C ILE A 68 28.06 -58.39 26.36
N ARG A 69 28.81 -58.14 25.27
CA ARG A 69 28.83 -59.01 24.09
C ARG A 69 29.35 -60.41 24.41
N ARG A 70 30.39 -60.50 25.24
CA ARG A 70 30.95 -61.79 25.68
C ARG A 70 29.93 -62.62 26.46
N ILE A 71 29.18 -61.99 27.38
CA ILE A 71 28.12 -62.65 28.13
C ILE A 71 26.99 -63.08 27.19
N GLY A 72 26.58 -62.23 26.24
CA GLY A 72 25.59 -62.58 25.22
C GLY A 72 26.01 -63.80 24.40
N ASN A 73 27.22 -63.82 23.86
CA ASN A 73 27.76 -64.95 23.09
C ASN A 73 27.80 -66.24 23.93
N PHE A 74 28.20 -66.14 25.20
CA PHE A 74 28.19 -67.29 26.10
C PHE A 74 26.78 -67.87 26.27
N VAL A 75 25.77 -67.03 26.43
CA VAL A 75 24.38 -67.47 26.56
C VAL A 75 23.86 -68.07 25.26
N ASP A 76 24.20 -67.48 24.12
CA ASP A 76 23.79 -67.97 22.79
C ASP A 76 24.43 -69.34 22.48
N GLU A 77 25.70 -69.55 22.81
CA GLU A 77 26.42 -70.82 22.61
C GLU A 77 25.97 -71.94 23.56
N ASN A 78 25.48 -71.58 24.75
CA ASN A 78 25.19 -72.53 25.83
C ASN A 78 23.69 -72.59 26.20
N LEU A 79 22.82 -72.12 25.30
CA LEU A 79 21.38 -72.03 25.52
C LEU A 79 20.74 -73.38 25.89
N GLU A 80 21.28 -74.48 25.38
CA GLU A 80 20.80 -75.85 25.65
C GLU A 80 21.09 -76.32 27.08
N MET A 81 22.01 -75.68 27.80
CA MET A 81 22.30 -76.02 29.21
C MET A 81 21.19 -75.56 30.16
N PHE A 82 20.43 -74.54 29.78
CA PHE A 82 19.33 -74.00 30.58
C PHE A 82 18.06 -74.84 30.38
N LYS A 83 17.42 -75.24 31.48
CA LYS A 83 16.23 -76.11 31.46
C LYS A 83 14.97 -75.37 31.92
N GLY A 84 13.82 -75.77 31.38
CA GLY A 84 12.51 -75.31 31.83
C GLY A 84 12.34 -73.79 31.75
N ASN A 85 11.95 -73.19 32.88
CA ASN A 85 11.59 -71.77 32.98
C ASN A 85 12.75 -70.82 32.66
N ASP A 86 13.98 -71.17 33.06
CA ASP A 86 15.16 -70.31 32.85
C ASP A 86 15.46 -70.14 31.36
N ARG A 87 15.33 -71.21 30.55
CA ARG A 87 15.49 -71.13 29.10
C ARG A 87 14.46 -70.18 28.47
N HIS A 88 13.20 -70.28 28.91
CA HIS A 88 12.14 -69.39 28.42
C HIS A 88 12.40 -67.93 28.78
N GLN A 89 12.89 -67.66 29.99
CA GLN A 89 13.26 -66.32 30.44
C GLN A 89 14.42 -65.74 29.63
N ILE A 90 15.45 -66.53 29.31
CA ILE A 90 16.56 -66.10 28.44
C ILE A 90 16.08 -65.80 27.02
N THR A 91 15.28 -66.69 26.42
CA THR A 91 14.72 -66.46 25.08
C THR A 91 13.80 -65.23 25.07
N PHE A 92 12.99 -65.05 26.11
CA PHE A 92 12.16 -63.85 26.29
C PHE A 92 13.03 -62.59 26.37
N ALA A 93 14.08 -62.61 27.20
CA ALA A 93 15.00 -61.50 27.38
C ALA A 93 15.64 -61.04 26.07
N ARG A 94 16.04 -62.00 25.23
CA ARG A 94 16.75 -61.72 23.98
C ARG A 94 15.85 -61.20 22.86
N TYR A 95 14.65 -61.77 22.71
CA TYR A 95 13.82 -61.52 21.52
C TYR A 95 12.53 -60.75 21.79
N ALA A 96 11.83 -61.04 22.89
CA ALA A 96 10.50 -60.48 23.14
C ALA A 96 10.53 -59.25 24.06
N MET A 97 11.48 -59.20 25.01
CA MET A 97 11.60 -58.11 25.97
C MET A 97 11.90 -56.75 25.31
N PRO A 98 12.83 -56.62 24.35
CA PRO A 98 13.09 -55.32 23.70
C PRO A 98 11.85 -54.74 23.02
N VAL A 99 11.02 -55.60 22.42
CA VAL A 99 9.75 -55.20 21.78
C VAL A 99 8.76 -54.65 22.81
N GLN A 100 8.67 -55.28 23.99
CA GLN A 100 7.79 -54.81 25.06
C GLN A 100 8.27 -53.50 25.68
N ILE A 101 9.58 -53.36 25.89
CA ILE A 101 10.19 -52.11 26.37
C ILE A 101 9.94 -50.99 25.36
N ALA A 102 10.20 -51.22 24.08
CA ALA A 102 9.92 -50.26 23.01
C ALA A 102 8.44 -49.86 22.96
N LYS A 103 7.53 -50.82 23.11
CA LYS A 103 6.08 -50.54 23.15
C LYS A 103 5.69 -49.67 24.35
N LYS A 104 6.29 -49.88 25.52
CA LYS A 104 6.04 -49.05 26.71
C LYS A 104 6.57 -47.64 26.49
N LEU A 105 7.78 -47.50 25.96
CA LEU A 105 8.42 -46.20 25.70
C LEU A 105 7.65 -45.39 24.65
N LEU A 106 7.25 -46.01 23.53
CA LEU A 106 6.50 -45.33 22.45
C LEU A 106 5.10 -44.87 22.85
N ASN A 107 4.49 -45.53 23.86
CA ASN A 107 3.18 -45.14 24.39
C ASN A 107 3.29 -44.19 25.59
N ASP A 108 4.49 -43.71 25.92
CA ASP A 108 4.66 -42.72 26.98
C ASP A 108 3.91 -41.42 26.63
N PRO A 109 3.16 -40.83 27.57
CA PRO A 109 2.44 -39.56 27.36
C PRO A 109 3.31 -38.45 26.77
N ALA A 110 4.59 -38.38 27.15
CA ALA A 110 5.51 -37.35 26.66
C ALA A 110 5.76 -37.46 25.14
N ILE A 111 5.83 -38.69 24.61
CA ILE A 111 6.01 -38.92 23.17
C ILE A 111 4.71 -38.61 22.40
N ALA A 112 3.56 -38.90 23.00
CA ALA A 112 2.26 -38.53 22.43
C ALA A 112 2.07 -37.01 22.35
N GLU A 113 2.52 -36.26 23.35
CA GLU A 113 2.53 -34.79 23.33
C GLU A 113 3.50 -34.22 22.29
N PHE A 114 4.70 -34.80 22.16
CA PHE A 114 5.66 -34.38 21.14
C PHE A 114 5.10 -34.52 19.71
N ARG A 115 4.35 -35.59 19.45
CA ARG A 115 3.67 -35.77 18.16
C ARG A 115 2.64 -34.68 17.89
N LYS A 116 1.86 -34.28 18.90
CA LYS A 116 0.90 -33.17 18.80
C LYS A 116 1.60 -31.83 18.62
N PHE A 117 2.74 -31.61 19.28
CA PHE A 117 3.54 -30.41 19.13
C PHE A 117 4.02 -30.24 17.68
N SER A 118 4.57 -31.28 17.06
CA SER A 118 5.00 -31.23 15.65
C SER A 118 3.85 -30.87 14.70
N GLN A 119 2.66 -31.44 14.90
CA GLN A 119 1.48 -31.11 14.10
C GLN A 119 1.02 -29.67 14.31
N THR A 120 1.09 -29.17 15.55
CA THR A 120 0.71 -27.79 15.88
C THR A 120 1.66 -26.78 15.26
N VAL A 121 2.97 -27.06 15.24
CA VAL A 121 3.97 -26.21 14.58
C VAL A 121 3.73 -26.14 13.07
N GLU A 122 3.45 -27.27 12.43
CA GLU A 122 3.15 -27.28 10.99
C GLU A 122 1.89 -26.47 10.66
N ALA A 123 0.82 -26.63 11.44
CA ALA A 123 -0.41 -25.87 11.27
C ALA A 123 -0.23 -24.36 11.50
N ALA A 124 0.54 -23.99 12.54
CA ALA A 124 0.85 -22.58 12.81
C ALA A 124 1.72 -21.95 11.70
N THR A 125 2.64 -22.72 11.11
CA THR A 125 3.49 -22.24 10.02
C THR A 125 2.66 -21.97 8.76
N LYS A 126 1.77 -22.90 8.39
CA LYS A 126 0.84 -22.70 7.25
C LYS A 126 -0.08 -21.51 7.49
N LEU A 127 -0.66 -21.40 8.69
CA LEU A 127 -1.55 -20.28 9.02
C LEU A 127 -0.81 -18.93 8.92
N LYS A 128 0.46 -18.89 9.32
CA LYS A 128 1.28 -17.68 9.18
C LYS A 128 1.51 -17.32 7.71
N GLU A 129 1.86 -18.29 6.86
CA GLU A 129 2.04 -18.06 5.42
C GLU A 129 0.75 -17.57 4.76
N ASP A 130 -0.40 -18.16 5.12
CA ASP A 130 -1.71 -17.74 4.63
C ASP A 130 -2.05 -16.31 5.08
N TRP A 131 -1.77 -15.96 6.34
CA TRP A 131 -1.98 -14.63 6.88
C TRP A 131 -1.07 -13.58 6.27
N ASP A 132 0.22 -13.87 6.06
CA ASP A 132 1.15 -12.95 5.41
C ASP A 132 0.70 -12.67 3.97
N SER A 133 0.27 -13.71 3.23
CA SER A 133 -0.30 -13.58 1.88
C SER A 133 -1.59 -12.74 1.86
N GLU A 134 -2.51 -12.99 2.79
CA GLU A 134 -3.77 -12.23 2.88
C GLU A 134 -3.51 -10.75 3.26
N LEU A 135 -2.59 -10.50 4.17
CA LEU A 135 -2.22 -9.14 4.57
C LEU A 135 -1.58 -8.37 3.41
N ASP A 136 -0.71 -9.01 2.62
CA ASP A 136 -0.11 -8.38 1.44
C ASP A 136 -1.18 -8.04 0.38
N GLN A 137 -2.13 -8.94 0.14
CA GLN A 137 -3.25 -8.67 -0.77
C GLN A 137 -4.13 -7.51 -0.28
N ARG A 138 -4.47 -7.50 1.01
CA ARG A 138 -5.25 -6.42 1.62
C ARG A 138 -4.51 -5.09 1.57
N ARG A 139 -3.19 -5.10 1.80
CA ARG A 139 -2.34 -3.91 1.72
C ARG A 139 -2.32 -3.34 0.31
N ALA A 140 -2.11 -4.19 -0.71
CA ALA A 140 -2.18 -3.79 -2.11
C ALA A 140 -3.56 -3.20 -2.48
N HIS A 141 -4.64 -3.77 -1.95
CA HIS A 141 -5.99 -3.24 -2.16
C HIS A 141 -6.18 -1.86 -1.49
N VAL A 142 -5.67 -1.67 -0.27
CA VAL A 142 -5.73 -0.37 0.42
C VAL A 142 -4.89 0.69 -0.30
N ASP A 143 -3.70 0.32 -0.79
CA ASP A 143 -2.83 1.23 -1.52
C ASP A 143 -3.46 1.67 -2.85
N SER A 144 -4.04 0.73 -3.62
CA SER A 144 -4.74 1.06 -4.86
C SER A 144 -5.99 1.93 -4.61
N LEU A 145 -6.73 1.68 -3.53
CA LEU A 145 -7.87 2.52 -3.15
C LEU A 145 -7.43 3.93 -2.72
N SER A 146 -6.32 4.04 -1.97
CA SER A 146 -5.71 5.32 -1.56
C SER A 146 -5.25 6.13 -2.78
N GLU A 147 -4.63 5.47 -3.76
CA GLU A 147 -4.22 6.10 -5.01
C GLU A 147 -5.43 6.56 -5.85
N GLY A 148 -6.48 5.72 -5.94
CA GLY A 148 -7.75 6.09 -6.56
C GLY A 148 -8.44 7.30 -5.87
N LEU A 149 -8.45 7.33 -4.54
CA LEU A 149 -8.99 8.43 -3.73
C LEU A 149 -8.20 9.73 -3.94
N LYS A 150 -6.87 9.66 -4.03
CA LYS A 150 -6.02 10.82 -4.37
C LYS A 150 -6.31 11.34 -5.77
N GLY A 151 -6.46 10.45 -6.75
CA GLY A 151 -6.84 10.80 -8.12
C GLY A 151 -8.21 11.48 -8.19
N LEU A 152 -9.21 10.92 -7.50
CA LEU A 152 -10.57 11.47 -7.42
C LEU A 152 -10.62 12.81 -6.68
N THR A 153 -9.91 12.95 -5.55
CA THR A 153 -9.85 14.21 -4.79
C THR A 153 -9.18 15.32 -5.60
N SER A 154 -8.08 14.99 -6.29
CA SER A 154 -7.40 15.91 -7.19
C SER A 154 -8.34 16.35 -8.31
N SER A 155 -8.98 15.40 -9.01
CA SER A 155 -9.91 15.70 -10.10
C SER A 155 -11.14 16.49 -9.63
N TYR A 156 -11.71 16.16 -8.47
CA TYR A 156 -12.90 16.83 -7.94
C TYR A 156 -12.63 18.27 -7.48
N ASN A 157 -11.53 18.50 -6.73
CA ASN A 157 -11.11 19.86 -6.38
C ASN A 157 -10.83 20.70 -7.64
N PHE A 158 -10.31 20.04 -8.68
CA PHE A 158 -10.04 20.65 -9.97
C PHE A 158 -11.32 21.06 -10.70
N VAL A 159 -12.30 20.15 -10.76
CA VAL A 159 -13.62 20.39 -11.35
C VAL A 159 -14.37 21.50 -10.62
N GLY A 160 -14.34 21.52 -9.28
CA GLY A 160 -14.97 22.60 -8.50
C GLY A 160 -14.34 23.97 -8.73
N LEU A 161 -13.01 24.04 -8.88
CA LEU A 161 -12.31 25.29 -9.18
C LEU A 161 -12.62 25.80 -10.59
N VAL A 162 -12.66 24.90 -11.58
CA VAL A 162 -13.06 25.21 -12.96
C VAL A 162 -14.49 25.72 -13.02
N ASP A 163 -15.40 25.09 -12.28
CA ASP A 163 -16.80 25.49 -12.25
C ASP A 163 -16.97 26.89 -11.63
N GLY A 164 -16.25 27.17 -10.53
CA GLY A 164 -16.20 28.51 -9.94
C GLY A 164 -15.66 29.58 -10.90
N PHE A 165 -14.58 29.29 -11.64
CA PHE A 165 -14.09 30.22 -12.66
C PHE A 165 -15.07 30.39 -13.82
N ARG A 166 -15.75 29.32 -14.27
CA ARG A 166 -16.79 29.41 -15.32
C ARG A 166 -17.97 30.25 -14.89
N GLN A 167 -18.40 30.14 -13.64
CA GLN A 167 -19.47 30.97 -13.10
C GLN A 167 -19.06 32.46 -13.11
N LEU A 168 -17.82 32.76 -12.69
CA LEU A 168 -17.27 34.12 -12.71
C LEU A 168 -17.12 34.68 -14.13
N ALA A 169 -16.66 33.86 -15.09
CA ALA A 169 -16.56 34.22 -16.49
C ALA A 169 -17.95 34.54 -17.08
N THR A 170 -18.96 33.72 -16.78
CA THR A 170 -20.34 33.93 -17.23
C THR A 170 -20.92 35.24 -16.68
N ALA A 171 -20.69 35.54 -15.39
CA ALA A 171 -21.08 36.81 -14.79
C ALA A 171 -20.43 38.02 -15.49
N LYS A 172 -19.13 37.94 -15.79
CA LYS A 172 -18.38 39.00 -16.49
C LYS A 172 -18.78 39.16 -17.96
N VAL A 173 -19.15 38.08 -18.66
CA VAL A 173 -19.71 38.15 -20.01
C VAL A 173 -21.05 38.88 -20.03
N THR A 174 -21.89 38.65 -19.02
CA THR A 174 -23.14 39.40 -18.84
C THR A 174 -22.88 40.88 -18.59
N GLU A 175 -21.94 41.23 -17.70
CA GLU A 175 -21.51 42.62 -17.46
C GLU A 175 -21.02 43.29 -18.75
N ARG A 176 -20.20 42.58 -19.55
CA ARG A 176 -19.74 43.04 -20.87
C ARG A 176 -20.91 43.30 -21.82
N ARG A 177 -21.92 42.44 -21.83
CA ARG A 177 -23.09 42.59 -22.72
C ARG A 177 -23.91 43.81 -22.33
N ILE A 178 -24.11 44.05 -21.04
CA ILE A 178 -24.76 45.26 -20.52
C ILE A 178 -23.96 46.50 -20.93
N ALA A 179 -22.64 46.49 -20.70
CA ALA A 179 -21.74 47.58 -21.09
C ALA A 179 -21.76 47.87 -22.60
N PHE A 180 -21.86 46.83 -23.44
CA PHE A 180 -21.98 46.97 -24.89
C PHE A 180 -23.30 47.64 -25.29
N TRP A 181 -24.43 47.21 -24.72
CA TRP A 181 -25.72 47.83 -24.98
C TRP A 181 -25.78 49.28 -24.48
N SER A 182 -25.17 49.58 -23.32
CA SER A 182 -25.07 50.96 -22.83
C SER A 182 -24.19 51.83 -23.74
N LEU A 183 -23.10 51.29 -24.30
CA LEU A 183 -22.29 52.00 -25.30
C LEU A 183 -23.08 52.30 -26.56
N MET A 184 -23.86 51.34 -27.05
CA MET A 184 -24.67 51.52 -28.26
C MET A 184 -25.78 52.55 -28.05
N ALA A 185 -26.44 52.53 -26.88
CA ALA A 185 -27.43 53.54 -26.51
C ALA A 185 -26.80 54.93 -26.38
N LEU A 186 -25.63 55.04 -25.74
CA LEU A 186 -24.94 56.31 -25.56
C LEU A 186 -24.40 56.88 -26.88
N ALA A 187 -23.91 56.02 -27.78
CA ALA A 187 -23.51 56.41 -29.14
C ALA A 187 -24.70 56.94 -29.95
N LEU A 188 -25.88 56.31 -29.83
CA LEU A 188 -27.10 56.80 -30.47
C LEU A 188 -27.49 58.18 -29.90
N VAL A 189 -27.50 58.34 -28.57
CA VAL A 189 -27.79 59.61 -27.89
C VAL A 189 -26.79 60.70 -28.25
N MET A 190 -25.54 60.36 -28.54
CA MET A 190 -24.52 61.31 -28.99
C MET A 190 -24.80 61.82 -30.42
N VAL A 191 -25.29 60.97 -31.33
CA VAL A 191 -25.50 61.32 -32.75
C VAL A 191 -26.86 62.00 -33.01
N VAL A 192 -27.88 61.70 -32.20
CA VAL A 192 -29.25 62.21 -32.41
C VAL A 192 -29.35 63.74 -32.31
N PRO A 193 -28.81 64.43 -31.29
CA PRO A 193 -28.88 65.89 -31.17
C PRO A 193 -28.29 66.66 -32.35
N PRO A 194 -27.03 66.39 -32.80
CA PRO A 194 -26.48 67.08 -33.95
C PRO A 194 -27.22 66.75 -35.26
N ALA A 195 -27.66 65.49 -35.44
CA ALA A 195 -28.46 65.11 -36.61
C ALA A 195 -29.83 65.81 -36.65
N ALA A 196 -30.51 65.90 -35.51
CA ALA A 196 -31.78 66.62 -35.39
C ALA A 196 -31.61 68.13 -35.62
N GLN A 197 -30.52 68.71 -35.12
CA GLN A 197 -30.20 70.12 -35.33
C GLN A 197 -29.92 70.42 -36.81
N ILE A 198 -29.13 69.59 -37.49
CA ILE A 198 -28.85 69.73 -38.94
C ILE A 198 -30.15 69.55 -39.74
N GLY A 199 -30.96 68.54 -39.42
CA GLY A 199 -32.25 68.31 -40.10
C GLY A 199 -33.23 69.48 -39.92
N TYR A 200 -33.29 70.05 -38.72
CA TYR A 200 -34.12 71.23 -38.44
C TYR A 200 -33.67 72.45 -39.24
N VAL A 201 -32.35 72.69 -39.32
CA VAL A 201 -31.77 73.81 -40.09
C VAL A 201 -32.03 73.66 -41.59
N LEU A 202 -31.89 72.46 -42.15
CA LEU A 202 -32.16 72.20 -43.58
C LEU A 202 -33.65 72.40 -43.93
N ALA A 203 -34.57 71.99 -43.05
CA ALA A 203 -36.01 72.07 -43.31
C ALA A 203 -36.61 73.49 -43.16
N HIS A 204 -35.95 74.39 -42.41
CA HIS A 204 -36.47 75.72 -42.09
C HIS A 204 -35.53 76.87 -42.51
N MET A 205 -34.70 76.67 -43.56
CA MET A 205 -33.70 77.66 -44.00
C MET A 205 -34.27 79.07 -44.21
N GLU A 206 -35.50 79.19 -44.72
CA GLU A 206 -36.14 80.50 -44.98
C GLU A 206 -36.55 81.26 -43.71
N ILE A 207 -36.85 80.57 -42.60
CA ILE A 207 -37.30 81.18 -41.33
C ILE A 207 -36.11 81.54 -40.42
N ILE A 208 -34.99 80.84 -40.59
CA ILE A 208 -33.80 80.95 -39.73
C ILE A 208 -33.02 82.24 -39.98
N GLU A 209 -33.06 82.80 -41.19
CA GLU A 209 -32.37 84.04 -41.54
C GLU A 209 -32.83 85.24 -40.67
N SER A 210 -34.09 85.18 -40.19
CA SER A 210 -34.72 86.16 -39.30
C SER A 210 -34.31 86.04 -37.81
N LYS A 211 -33.84 84.87 -37.35
CA LYS A 211 -33.58 84.58 -35.92
C LYS A 211 -32.15 84.11 -35.61
N LYS A 212 -31.14 84.67 -36.29
CA LYS A 212 -29.71 84.35 -36.07
C LYS A 212 -29.25 84.43 -34.60
N GLY A 213 -29.82 85.35 -33.80
CA GLY A 213 -29.46 85.51 -32.40
C GLY A 213 -29.83 84.32 -31.50
N LEU A 214 -30.91 83.58 -31.82
CA LEU A 214 -31.34 82.42 -31.04
C LEU A 214 -30.38 81.24 -31.20
N LEU A 215 -29.90 81.00 -32.42
CA LEU A 215 -28.94 79.92 -32.72
C LEU A 215 -27.56 80.17 -32.08
N LEU A 216 -27.14 81.43 -31.99
CA LEU A 216 -25.86 81.80 -31.37
C LEU A 216 -25.84 81.51 -29.86
N TYR A 217 -27.00 81.57 -29.19
CA TYR A 217 -27.12 81.32 -27.75
C TYR A 217 -27.29 79.83 -27.41
N THR A 218 -27.87 79.03 -28.30
CA THR A 218 -28.09 77.59 -28.08
C THR A 218 -26.87 76.73 -28.42
N LEU A 219 -26.04 77.16 -29.38
CA LEU A 219 -24.82 76.44 -29.80
C LEU A 219 -23.85 76.12 -28.66
N PRO A 220 -23.45 77.07 -27.78
CA PRO A 220 -22.53 76.79 -26.68
C PRO A 220 -23.09 75.79 -25.66
N THR A 221 -24.41 75.82 -25.43
CA THR A 221 -25.08 74.91 -24.48
C THR A 221 -25.11 73.47 -25.01
N ILE A 222 -25.41 73.30 -26.30
CA ILE A 222 -25.40 71.97 -26.95
C ILE A 222 -23.98 71.42 -26.99
N LEU A 223 -22.99 72.25 -27.34
CA LEU A 223 -21.58 71.86 -27.34
C LEU A 223 -21.11 71.36 -25.96
N THR A 224 -21.54 72.03 -24.88
CA THR A 224 -21.20 71.63 -23.51
C THR A 224 -21.80 70.27 -23.15
N ILE A 225 -23.05 70.02 -23.52
CA ILE A 225 -23.73 68.73 -23.32
C ILE A 225 -23.05 67.63 -24.15
N GLU A 226 -22.63 67.93 -25.38
CA GLU A 226 -21.96 66.99 -26.27
C GLU A 226 -20.57 66.59 -25.75
N VAL A 227 -19.77 67.53 -25.24
CA VAL A 227 -18.49 67.23 -24.58
C VAL A 227 -18.69 66.32 -23.36
N LEU A 228 -19.74 66.55 -22.57
CA LEU A 228 -20.07 65.73 -21.41
C LEU A 228 -20.52 64.31 -21.82
N LEU A 229 -21.28 64.17 -22.91
CA LEU A 229 -21.64 62.87 -23.49
C LEU A 229 -20.40 62.10 -23.98
N VAL A 230 -19.45 62.78 -24.65
CA VAL A 230 -18.17 62.19 -25.08
C VAL A 230 -17.37 61.68 -23.87
N TYR A 231 -17.35 62.44 -22.78
CA TYR A 231 -16.68 62.02 -21.55
C TYR A 231 -17.28 60.74 -20.98
N PHE A 232 -18.61 60.66 -20.82
CA PHE A 232 -19.27 59.45 -20.36
C PHE A 232 -19.06 58.27 -21.31
N PHE A 233 -19.06 58.51 -22.62
CA PHE A 233 -18.78 57.48 -23.61
C PHE A 233 -17.38 56.90 -23.44
N ARG A 234 -16.37 57.75 -23.20
CA ARG A 234 -15.00 57.32 -22.91
C ARG A 234 -14.91 56.47 -21.64
N VAL A 235 -15.62 56.86 -20.57
CA VAL A 235 -15.64 56.12 -19.30
C VAL A 235 -16.24 54.72 -19.48
N VAL A 236 -17.41 54.62 -20.12
CA VAL A 236 -18.06 53.32 -20.37
C VAL A 236 -17.23 52.46 -21.34
N LEU A 237 -16.56 53.08 -22.32
CA LEU A 237 -15.66 52.37 -23.24
C LEU A 237 -14.43 51.79 -22.51
N GLY A 238 -13.89 52.53 -21.54
CA GLY A 238 -12.84 52.05 -20.65
C GLY A 238 -13.28 50.84 -19.83
N GLN A 239 -14.47 50.91 -19.22
CA GLN A 239 -15.04 49.79 -18.48
C GLN A 239 -15.26 48.56 -19.39
N PHE A 240 -15.80 48.74 -20.60
CA PHE A 240 -15.98 47.64 -21.56
C PHE A 240 -14.66 46.96 -21.94
N ARG A 241 -13.60 47.75 -22.21
CA ARG A 241 -12.27 47.22 -22.51
C ARG A 241 -11.69 46.45 -21.32
N SER A 242 -11.85 46.97 -20.10
CA SER A 242 -11.39 46.30 -18.87
C SER A 242 -12.12 44.97 -18.64
N VAL A 243 -13.46 44.94 -18.74
CA VAL A 243 -14.24 43.71 -18.58
C VAL A 243 -13.87 42.69 -19.67
N LYS A 244 -13.64 43.12 -20.91
CA LYS A 244 -13.17 42.24 -21.99
C LYS A 244 -11.81 41.60 -21.65
N ALA A 245 -10.87 42.37 -21.11
CA ALA A 245 -9.56 41.85 -20.69
C ALA A 245 -9.69 40.85 -19.53
N GLN A 246 -10.53 41.15 -18.54
CA GLN A 246 -10.80 40.25 -17.40
C GLN A 246 -11.40 38.91 -17.85
N VAL A 247 -12.34 38.92 -18.80
CA VAL A 247 -12.93 37.69 -19.36
C VAL A 247 -11.86 36.84 -20.07
N LEU A 248 -11.04 37.45 -20.93
CA LEU A 248 -9.99 36.72 -21.65
C LEU A 248 -8.99 36.04 -20.69
N GLN A 249 -8.65 36.72 -19.60
CA GLN A 249 -7.74 36.17 -18.61
C GLN A 249 -8.39 35.08 -17.74
N LEU A 250 -9.70 35.19 -17.45
CA LEU A 250 -10.45 34.11 -16.79
C LEU A 250 -10.54 32.86 -17.67
N ASP A 251 -10.78 33.02 -18.97
CA ASP A 251 -10.80 31.90 -19.92
C ASP A 251 -9.44 31.19 -19.97
N LEU A 252 -8.33 31.93 -20.00
CA LEU A 252 -6.98 31.35 -19.92
C LEU A 252 -6.77 30.55 -18.63
N ARG A 253 -7.25 31.05 -17.49
CA ARG A 253 -7.17 30.33 -16.21
C ARG A 253 -8.04 29.07 -16.22
N ILE A 254 -9.25 29.11 -16.77
CA ILE A 254 -10.12 27.93 -16.91
C ILE A 254 -9.46 26.86 -17.77
N VAL A 255 -8.88 27.24 -18.91
CA VAL A 255 -8.18 26.33 -19.81
C VAL A 255 -6.95 25.73 -19.13
N LEU A 256 -6.15 26.55 -18.47
CA LEU A 256 -4.98 26.10 -17.71
C LEU A 256 -5.38 25.13 -16.63
N CYS A 257 -6.43 25.49 -15.90
CA CYS A 257 -7.01 24.67 -14.88
C CYS A 257 -7.33 23.29 -15.49
N GLN A 258 -8.21 23.23 -16.49
CA GLN A 258 -8.61 21.96 -17.12
C GLN A 258 -7.41 21.15 -17.64
N PHE A 259 -6.34 21.84 -18.02
CA PHE A 259 -5.10 21.25 -18.49
C PHE A 259 -4.13 20.88 -17.35
N ILE A 260 -4.33 21.29 -16.09
CA ILE A 260 -3.32 21.18 -15.04
C ILE A 260 -3.06 19.72 -14.63
N GLN A 261 -4.08 18.86 -14.68
CA GLN A 261 -3.92 17.44 -14.38
C GLN A 261 -3.08 16.76 -15.47
N SER A 262 -3.38 17.02 -16.74
CA SER A 262 -2.54 16.60 -17.87
C SER A 262 -1.16 17.27 -17.86
N TYR A 263 -1.05 18.51 -17.37
CA TYR A 263 0.20 19.26 -17.24
C TYR A 263 1.09 18.74 -16.12
N ALA A 264 0.55 18.35 -14.97
CA ALA A 264 1.33 17.79 -13.87
C ALA A 264 1.97 16.46 -14.32
N GLU A 265 1.19 15.62 -15.01
CA GLU A 265 1.66 14.37 -15.62
C GLU A 265 2.67 14.60 -16.76
N TYR A 266 2.44 15.61 -17.62
CA TYR A 266 3.30 15.94 -18.75
C TYR A 266 4.58 16.66 -18.33
N SER A 267 4.51 17.61 -17.39
CA SER A 267 5.65 18.34 -16.84
C SER A 267 6.58 17.42 -16.07
N ALA A 268 6.07 16.44 -15.31
CA ALA A 268 6.90 15.43 -14.65
C ALA A 268 7.72 14.59 -15.66
N LYS A 269 7.19 14.36 -16.86
CA LYS A 269 7.90 13.71 -17.97
C LYS A 269 8.90 14.65 -18.65
N ILE A 270 8.49 15.86 -19.03
CA ILE A 270 9.31 16.83 -19.79
C ILE A 270 10.38 17.54 -18.94
N LYS A 271 10.22 17.68 -17.62
CA LYS A 271 11.26 18.26 -16.74
C LYS A 271 12.59 17.52 -16.83
N LYS A 272 12.56 16.24 -17.24
CA LYS A 272 13.76 15.43 -17.49
C LYS A 272 14.44 15.72 -18.84
N ASP A 273 13.68 16.15 -19.84
CA ASP A 273 14.15 16.29 -21.21
C ASP A 273 14.43 17.74 -21.63
N ASP A 274 13.58 18.71 -21.27
CA ASP A 274 13.82 20.13 -21.59
C ASP A 274 13.12 21.11 -20.61
N PRO A 275 13.76 21.46 -19.48
CA PRO A 275 13.21 22.36 -18.47
C PRO A 275 13.07 23.81 -18.93
N SER A 276 13.77 24.22 -19.99
CA SER A 276 13.79 25.61 -20.48
C SER A 276 12.52 25.98 -21.25
N THR A 277 11.99 25.03 -22.03
CA THR A 277 10.73 25.17 -22.77
C THR A 277 9.52 25.17 -21.83
N LEU A 278 9.58 24.36 -20.76
CA LEU A 278 8.56 24.31 -19.72
C LEU A 278 8.42 25.66 -18.98
N ALA A 279 9.54 26.26 -18.58
CA ALA A 279 9.54 27.53 -17.87
C ALA A 279 8.97 28.69 -18.71
N LYS A 280 9.22 28.71 -20.02
CA LYS A 280 8.64 29.69 -20.95
C LYS A 280 7.13 29.51 -21.11
N PHE A 281 6.68 28.25 -21.23
CA PHE A 281 5.25 27.93 -21.27
C PHE A 281 4.54 28.34 -19.97
N GLU A 282 5.11 28.01 -18.81
CA GLU A 282 4.59 28.44 -17.49
C GLU A 282 4.50 29.96 -17.37
N ALA A 283 5.52 30.69 -17.82
CA ALA A 283 5.52 32.15 -17.77
C ALA A 283 4.40 32.78 -18.61
N VAL A 284 4.09 32.23 -19.79
CA VAL A 284 2.98 32.70 -20.64
C VAL A 284 1.64 32.42 -19.96
N VAL A 285 1.52 31.23 -19.39
CA VAL A 285 0.30 30.69 -18.79
C VAL A 285 -0.07 31.32 -17.45
N PHE A 286 0.92 31.61 -16.59
CA PHE A 286 0.74 32.18 -15.25
C PHE A 286 0.96 33.70 -15.17
N SER A 287 1.07 34.37 -16.32
CA SER A 287 1.22 35.84 -16.34
C SER A 287 0.04 36.53 -15.63
N SER A 288 0.37 37.61 -14.89
CA SER A 288 -0.56 38.29 -13.98
C SER A 288 -1.71 38.97 -14.74
N LEU A 289 -2.87 39.10 -14.09
CA LEU A 289 -4.02 39.85 -14.60
C LEU A 289 -3.65 41.34 -14.68
N VAL A 290 -3.20 41.81 -15.84
CA VAL A 290 -2.95 43.25 -16.03
C VAL A 290 -4.30 43.94 -16.29
N PRO A 291 -4.72 44.91 -15.45
CA PRO A 291 -5.98 45.64 -15.64
C PRO A 291 -5.91 46.69 -16.77
N GLU A 292 -4.70 47.03 -17.22
CA GLU A 292 -4.43 48.12 -18.16
C GLU A 292 -3.91 47.61 -19.50
N SER A 293 -4.53 48.08 -20.58
CA SER A 293 -4.21 47.74 -21.97
C SER A 293 -2.86 48.25 -22.48
N GLU A 294 -2.04 48.89 -21.64
CA GLU A 294 -0.73 49.45 -22.03
C GLU A 294 0.47 48.53 -21.72
N GLY A 295 0.22 47.34 -21.17
CA GLY A 295 1.25 46.34 -20.87
C GLY A 295 1.02 45.00 -21.56
N ILE A 296 0.52 44.98 -22.80
CA ILE A 296 0.48 43.74 -23.58
C ILE A 296 1.81 43.64 -24.34
N PRO A 297 2.82 42.85 -23.90
CA PRO A 297 3.85 42.42 -24.81
C PRO A 297 3.14 41.60 -25.87
N SER A 298 3.12 42.12 -27.10
CA SER A 298 2.60 41.52 -28.33
C SER A 298 2.05 40.09 -28.15
N THR A 299 0.74 39.96 -27.89
CA THR A 299 0.02 38.67 -27.93
C THR A 299 0.08 37.99 -29.31
N PHE A 300 0.70 38.66 -30.29
CA PHE A 300 0.96 38.12 -31.62
C PHE A 300 2.26 37.31 -31.72
N ASP A 301 3.23 37.51 -30.82
CA ASP A 301 4.51 36.76 -30.82
C ASP A 301 4.35 35.36 -30.20
N GLY A 302 3.43 35.22 -29.23
CA GLY A 302 3.12 33.94 -28.58
C GLY A 302 2.36 32.95 -29.48
N ALA A 303 1.50 33.45 -30.38
CA ALA A 303 0.78 32.61 -31.33
C ALA A 303 1.71 32.02 -32.39
N GLU A 304 2.74 32.76 -32.80
CA GLU A 304 3.76 32.31 -33.76
C GLU A 304 4.71 31.27 -33.13
N GLN A 305 5.04 31.42 -31.84
CA GLN A 305 5.76 30.39 -31.08
C GLN A 305 4.93 29.13 -30.82
N LEU A 306 3.63 29.27 -30.54
CA LEU A 306 2.71 28.12 -30.43
C LEU A 306 2.53 27.41 -31.78
N ALA A 307 2.46 28.15 -32.89
CA ALA A 307 2.42 27.57 -34.23
C ALA A 307 3.70 26.81 -34.59
N ASN A 308 4.87 27.30 -34.16
CA ASN A 308 6.15 26.62 -34.33
C ASN A 308 6.29 25.36 -33.44
N LEU A 309 5.77 25.39 -32.20
CA LEU A 309 5.68 24.22 -31.31
C LEU A 309 4.72 23.14 -31.84
N ILE A 310 3.59 23.54 -32.42
CA ILE A 310 2.65 22.62 -33.06
C ILE A 310 3.26 22.03 -34.34
N LYS A 311 4.03 22.82 -35.10
CA LYS A 311 4.79 22.32 -36.27
C LYS A 311 5.89 21.34 -35.89
N SER A 312 6.62 21.57 -34.80
CA SER A 312 7.66 20.62 -34.35
C SER A 312 7.06 19.31 -33.83
N ILE A 313 5.83 19.33 -33.31
CA ILE A 313 5.11 18.13 -32.87
C ILE A 313 4.48 17.37 -34.06
N ARG A 314 4.10 18.05 -35.15
CA ARG A 314 3.58 17.43 -36.39
C ARG A 314 4.66 17.08 -37.43
N GLY A 315 5.90 17.47 -37.22
CA GLY A 315 7.04 17.28 -38.12
C GLY A 315 7.86 16.01 -37.89
N THR A 316 7.34 15.08 -37.09
CA THR A 316 7.81 13.69 -36.97
C THR A 316 6.60 12.77 -37.14
#